data_AF-A0A2N0VJL3-F1
#
_entry.id   AF-A0A2N0VJL3-F1
#
_cell.length_a   1.000
_cell.length_b   1.000
_cell.length_c   1.000
_cell.angle_alpha   90.00
_cell.angle_beta   90.00
_cell.angle_gamma   90.00
#
_symmetry.space_group_name_H-M   'P 1'
#
loop_
_entity.id
_entity.type
_entity.pdbx_description
1 polymer ?
#
loop_
_entity_poly.entity_id
_entity_poly.type
_entity_poly.pdbx_seq_one_letter_code
_entity_poly.pdbx_strand_id
1 'polypeptide(L)'
;MESILLKALKLSESSNQSRISVEELNQDLELDRNELKNYLEYLSDKNFLILSTIGGPFLYGHIELTSEGLKKANKILQKSKNCR
;
A
#
# COMPACT_ATOMS: atom_id res chain seq x y z
N MET A 1 -3.51 -0.14 9.26
CA MET A 1 -2.89 1.04 8.61
C MET A 1 -1.41 0.82 8.28
N GLU A 2 -0.56 0.48 9.25
CA GLU A 2 0.88 0.21 8.99
C GLU A 2 1.12 -1.04 8.14
N SER A 3 0.20 -2.01 8.17
CA SER A 3 0.25 -3.25 7.38
C SER A 3 0.20 -3.00 5.86
N ILE A 4 -0.62 -2.06 5.40
CA ILE A 4 -0.79 -1.75 3.96
C ILE A 4 0.49 -1.19 3.37
N LEU A 5 1.12 -0.22 4.03
CA LEU A 5 2.38 0.38 3.54
C LEU A 5 3.54 -0.63 3.52
N LEU A 6 3.61 -1.52 4.51
CA LEU A 6 4.62 -2.57 4.54
C LEU A 6 4.40 -3.62 3.45
N LYS A 7 3.15 -4.03 3.21
CA LYS A 7 2.81 -4.97 2.14
C LYS A 7 3.09 -4.36 0.77
N ALA A 8 2.70 -3.09 0.56
CA ALA A 8 3.01 -2.34 -0.63
C ALA A 8 4.52 -2.27 -0.89
N LEU A 9 5.33 -1.98 0.14
CA LEU A 9 6.79 -1.95 0.04
C LEU A 9 7.34 -3.31 -0.40
N LYS A 10 6.94 -4.40 0.26
CA LYS A 10 7.38 -5.76 -0.08
C LYS A 10 7.04 -6.15 -1.51
N LEU A 11 5.83 -5.81 -1.98
CA LEU A 11 5.40 -6.09 -3.35
C LEU A 11 6.21 -5.25 -4.35
N SER A 12 6.45 -3.96 -4.07
CA SER A 12 7.28 -3.12 -4.94
C SER A 12 8.72 -3.62 -5.08
N GLU A 13 9.32 -4.10 -3.99
CA GLU A 13 10.68 -4.67 -3.99
C GLU A 13 10.74 -6.00 -4.73
N SER A 14 9.70 -6.83 -4.61
CA SER A 14 9.65 -8.17 -5.20
C SER A 14 9.36 -8.13 -6.70
N SER A 15 8.50 -7.22 -7.14
CA SER A 15 8.09 -7.11 -8.54
C SER A 15 8.96 -6.15 -9.35
N ASN A 16 9.85 -5.38 -8.69
CA ASN A 16 10.62 -4.28 -9.28
C ASN A 16 9.75 -3.31 -10.10
N GLN A 17 8.46 -3.24 -9.73
CA GLN A 17 7.42 -2.47 -10.38
C GLN A 17 6.98 -1.36 -9.44
N SER A 18 6.84 -0.16 -9.98
CA SER A 18 6.33 0.99 -9.23
C SER A 18 4.83 0.88 -8.93
N ARG A 19 4.11 0.03 -9.70
CA ARG A 19 2.66 -0.19 -9.61
C ARG A 19 2.37 -1.50 -8.93
N ILE A 20 1.56 -1.44 -7.87
CA ILE A 20 1.17 -2.59 -7.07
C ILE A 20 -0.33 -2.81 -7.28
N SER A 21 -0.74 -4.03 -7.61
CA SER A 21 -2.17 -4.34 -7.75
C SER A 21 -2.87 -4.24 -6.40
N VAL A 22 -4.04 -3.59 -6.39
CA VAL A 22 -4.91 -3.53 -5.20
C VAL A 22 -5.39 -4.91 -4.80
N GLU A 23 -5.60 -5.80 -5.78
CA GLU A 23 -6.00 -7.18 -5.55
C GLU A 23 -4.92 -7.96 -4.80
N GLU A 24 -3.66 -7.89 -5.26
CA GLU A 24 -2.51 -8.52 -4.60
C GLU A 24 -2.25 -7.95 -3.19
N LEU A 25 -2.52 -6.66 -3.01
CA LEU A 25 -2.41 -6.03 -1.71
C LEU A 25 -3.46 -6.59 -0.73
N ASN A 26 -4.67 -6.88 -1.19
CA ASN A 26 -5.76 -7.33 -0.35
C ASN A 26 -5.74 -8.84 -0.04
N GLN A 27 -5.02 -9.65 -0.82
CA GLN A 27 -4.95 -11.11 -0.61
C GLN A 27 -4.55 -11.51 0.82
N ASP A 28 -3.64 -10.76 1.45
CA ASP A 28 -3.17 -11.04 2.81
C ASP A 28 -3.88 -10.21 3.89
N LEU A 29 -4.58 -9.15 3.47
CA LEU A 29 -5.20 -8.21 4.41
C LEU A 29 -6.65 -8.59 4.72
N GLU A 30 -7.29 -9.37 3.83
CA GLU A 30 -8.67 -9.85 3.94
C GLU A 30 -9.66 -8.72 4.29
N LEU A 31 -9.39 -7.50 3.82
CA LEU A 31 -10.24 -6.35 4.10
C LEU A 31 -11.42 -6.31 3.14
N ASP A 32 -12.56 -5.86 3.66
CA ASP A 32 -13.72 -5.56 2.83
C ASP A 32 -13.43 -4.40 1.88
N ARG A 33 -14.15 -4.37 0.74
CA ARG A 33 -13.98 -3.35 -0.30
C ARG A 33 -14.01 -1.92 0.25
N ASN A 34 -14.95 -1.64 1.16
CA ASN A 34 -15.12 -0.30 1.74
C ASN A 34 -13.98 0.05 2.70
N GLU A 35 -13.53 -0.91 3.51
CA GLU A 35 -12.42 -0.69 4.42
C GLU A 35 -11.13 -0.43 3.65
N LEU A 36 -10.84 -1.26 2.66
CA LEU A 36 -9.67 -1.12 1.81
C LEU A 36 -9.68 0.24 1.10
N LYS A 37 -10.82 0.62 0.52
CA LYS A 37 -11.01 1.93 -0.12
C LYS A 37 -10.68 3.07 0.85
N ASN A 38 -11.31 3.08 2.03
CA ASN A 38 -11.13 4.15 3.01
C ASN A 38 -9.67 4.25 3.46
N TYR A 39 -8.98 3.13 3.64
CA TYR A 39 -7.55 3.13 3.99
C TYR A 39 -6.67 3.66 2.86
N LEU A 40 -6.97 3.26 1.62
CA LEU A 40 -6.23 3.70 0.45
C LEU A 40 -6.41 5.21 0.21
N GLU A 41 -7.64 5.72 0.29
CA GLU A 41 -7.94 7.16 0.22
C GLU A 41 -7.22 7.92 1.34
N TYR A 42 -7.29 7.43 2.59
CA TYR A 42 -6.59 8.06 3.72
C TYR A 42 -5.07 8.14 3.51
N LEU A 43 -4.44 7.06 3.01
CA LEU A 43 -3.00 7.05 2.74
C LEU A 43 -2.64 7.94 1.56
N SER A 44 -3.54 8.07 0.58
CA SER A 44 -3.37 8.99 -0.55
C SER A 44 -3.46 10.45 -0.11
N ASP A 45 -4.43 10.78 0.74
CA ASP A 45 -4.60 12.11 1.35
C ASP A 45 -3.36 12.52 2.18
N LYS A 46 -2.68 11.53 2.79
CA LYS A 46 -1.41 11.73 3.49
C LYS A 46 -0.18 11.77 2.57
N ASN A 47 -0.38 11.74 1.26
CA ASN A 47 0.66 11.71 0.24
C ASN A 47 1.63 10.53 0.39
N PHE A 48 1.17 9.39 0.92
CA PHE A 48 1.98 8.17 1.02
C PHE A 48 1.84 7.26 -0.19
N LEU A 49 0.72 7.35 -0.90
CA LEU A 49 0.48 6.60 -2.12
C LEU A 49 -0.31 7.39 -3.14
N ILE A 50 -0.19 6.99 -4.39
CA ILE A 50 -0.97 7.49 -5.52
C ILE A 50 -1.91 6.38 -5.95
N LEU A 51 -3.18 6.71 -6.11
CA LEU A 51 -4.22 5.79 -6.58
C LEU A 51 -4.34 5.91 -8.10
N SER A 52 -4.02 4.82 -8.80
CA SER A 52 -4.10 4.75 -10.26
C SER A 52 -5.36 3.98 -10.66
N THR A 53 -6.31 4.69 -11.26
CA THR A 53 -7.59 4.13 -11.68
C THR A 53 -7.50 3.64 -13.11
N ILE A 54 -7.50 2.31 -13.27
CA ILE A 54 -7.89 1.65 -14.51
C ILE A 54 -8.90 0.61 -14.03
N GLY A 55 -10.18 0.81 -14.35
CA GLY A 55 -11.33 0.18 -13.68
C GLY A 55 -11.16 -1.29 -13.28
N GLY A 56 -11.74 -1.64 -12.15
CA GLY A 56 -11.72 -2.98 -11.55
C GLY A 56 -12.75 -3.10 -10.43
N PRO A 57 -12.95 -4.30 -9.85
CA PRO A 57 -13.96 -4.52 -8.83
C PRO A 57 -13.84 -3.55 -7.65
N PHE A 58 -12.63 -3.15 -7.25
CA PHE A 58 -12.40 -2.33 -6.06
C PHE A 58 -12.25 -0.81 -6.31
N LEU A 59 -12.76 -0.29 -7.45
CA LEU A 59 -12.64 1.11 -7.91
C LEU A 59 -11.21 1.58 -8.26
N TYR A 60 -10.17 0.97 -7.68
CA TYR A 60 -8.77 1.21 -8.02
C TYR A 60 -8.12 -0.08 -8.53
N GLY A 61 -7.34 0.02 -9.61
CA GLY A 61 -6.62 -1.12 -10.16
C GLY A 61 -5.23 -1.26 -9.52
N HIS A 62 -4.53 -0.14 -9.36
CA HIS A 62 -3.16 -0.14 -8.88
C HIS A 62 -2.90 1.03 -7.93
N ILE A 63 -1.90 0.87 -7.07
CA ILE A 63 -1.33 1.93 -6.25
C ILE A 63 0.16 2.09 -6.54
N GLU A 64 0.68 3.28 -6.32
CA GLU A 64 2.11 3.57 -6.39
C GLU A 64 2.56 4.23 -5.08
N LEU A 65 3.66 3.77 -4.49
CA LEU A 65 4.21 4.42 -3.30
C LEU A 65 4.93 5.71 -3.68
N THR A 66 4.64 6.80 -2.97
CA THR A 66 5.41 8.04 -3.10
C THR A 66 6.75 7.91 -2.37
N SER A 67 7.65 8.87 -2.58
CA SER A 67 8.89 8.96 -1.78
C SER A 67 8.61 9.07 -0.28
N GLU A 68 7.54 9.74 0.13
CA GLU A 68 7.14 9.85 1.53
C GLU A 68 6.55 8.55 2.06
N GLY A 69 5.76 7.84 1.25
CA GLY A 69 5.26 6.50 1.56
C GLY A 69 6.38 5.49 1.77
N LEU A 70 7.40 5.51 0.90
CA LEU A 70 8.59 4.66 1.01
C LEU A 70 9.37 4.95 2.29
N LYS A 71 9.61 6.23 2.62
CA LYS A 71 10.27 6.61 3.88
C LYS A 71 9.48 6.12 5.10
N LYS A 72 8.15 6.30 5.08
CA LYS A 72 7.27 5.87 6.18
C LYS A 72 7.28 4.35 6.34
N ALA A 73 7.16 3.60 5.25
CA ALA A 73 7.19 2.14 5.25
C ALA A 73 8.54 1.62 5.79
N ASN A 74 9.65 2.18 5.32
CA ASN A 74 10.99 1.84 5.80
C ASN A 74 11.16 2.13 7.29
N LYS A 75 10.65 3.27 7.78
CA LYS A 75 10.68 3.61 9.20
C LYS A 75 9.91 2.61 10.05
N ILE A 76 8.73 2.17 9.59
CA ILE A 76 7.94 1.13 10.26
C ILE A 76 8.70 -0.20 10.26
N LEU A 77 9.30 -0.58 9.13
CA LEU A 77 10.09 -1.82 9.00
C LEU A 77 11.30 -1.82 9.96
N GLN A 78 12.02 -0.69 10.04
CA GLN A 78 13.14 -0.53 10.97
C GLN A 78 12.70 -0.61 12.43
N LYS A 79 11.59 0.06 12.79
CA LYS A 79 11.03 -0.02 14.14
C LYS A 79 10.63 -1.45 14.51
N SER A 80 10.08 -2.21 13.56
CA SER A 80 9.75 -3.62 13.77
C SER A 80 10.98 -4.52 13.95
N LYS A 81 12.12 -4.18 13.33
CA LYS A 81 13.40 -4.91 13.50
C LYS A 81 14.12 -4.53 14.79
N ASN A 82 13.96 -3.31 15.27
CA ASN A 82 14.61 -2.79 16.48
C ASN A 82 13.90 -3.17 17.79
N CYS A 83 12.69 -3.74 17.72
CA CYS A 83 11.96 -4.26 18.87
C CYS A 83 12.17 -5.78 19.09
N ARG A 84 13.22 -6.36 18.50
CA ARG A 84 13.62 -7.75 18.69
C ARG A 84 14.99 -7.86 19.34
#